data_AF-A0A2P6MQY6-F1
#
_entry.id   AF-A0A2P6MQY6-F1
#
_cell.length_a   1.000
_cell.length_b   1.000
_cell.length_c   1.000
_cell.angle_alpha   90.00
_cell.angle_beta   90.00
_cell.angle_gamma   90.00
#
_symmetry.space_group_name_H-M   'P 1'
#
loop_
_entity.id
_entity.type
_entity.pdbx_description
1 polymer ?
#
loop_
_entity_poly.entity_id
_entity_poly.type
_entity_poly.pdbx_seq_one_letter_code
_entity_poly.pdbx_strand_id
1 'polypeptide(L)'
;MELKDLLREGLNNVGEASHIDKTVRNFAETNPLDYGAYILLIELSSRSDRIQSLIHWLECMIDNGINVNCTTAATIITTLCRNKRTDMAIYWFWKFIMMNIRIDAPAFDMLWEVIDDLHHHLLFYNIMMSNHLPVLSKHYHRSISLSIKGNQMLMVHMWLTQMDWNQTRCTGDILTLLDAAKSKLYSEDRIFFERLMRNADATTHREALSHLMNHKDIPRAIRWIADLPPQYQEEMQIFITNNLSSRETESLIAQFGDRVNVYPSLSTVVLEKLFVEGQIERVKTMYEDIKLAGTQNINTMRVMMKVADQEKNVKSMRQLFKSAGNKTKLKSDEVIGSILRKWKVTHE
;
A
#
# COMPACT_ATOMS: atom_id res chain seq x y z
N MET A 1 20.37 -49.64 7.16
CA MET A 1 19.89 -48.25 7.17
C MET A 1 18.39 -48.29 7.04
N GLU A 2 17.64 -47.75 7.99
CA GLU A 2 16.17 -47.72 7.89
C GLU A 2 15.76 -46.75 6.77
N LEU A 3 14.63 -47.01 6.11
CA LEU A 3 14.12 -46.17 5.01
C LEU A 3 14.02 -44.69 5.42
N LYS A 4 13.62 -44.42 6.67
CA LYS A 4 13.50 -43.07 7.21
C LYS A 4 14.85 -42.36 7.33
N ASP A 5 15.92 -43.10 7.63
CA ASP A 5 17.26 -42.52 7.72
C ASP A 5 17.78 -42.14 6.32
N LEU A 6 17.56 -43.01 5.33
CA LEU A 6 17.88 -42.70 3.93
C LEU A 6 17.12 -41.46 3.43
N LEU A 7 15.83 -41.34 3.75
CA LEU A 7 15.01 -40.19 3.37
C LEU A 7 15.47 -38.89 4.06
N ARG A 8 15.86 -38.97 5.34
CA ARG A 8 16.42 -37.83 6.09
C ARG A 8 17.77 -37.41 5.53
N GLU A 9 18.62 -38.36 5.16
CA GLU A 9 19.88 -38.08 4.47
C GLU A 9 19.63 -37.36 3.14
N GLY A 10 18.67 -37.84 2.35
CA GLY A 10 18.23 -37.16 1.12
C GLY A 10 17.74 -35.73 1.31
N LEU A 11 17.02 -35.47 2.39
CA LEU A 11 16.56 -34.12 2.73
C LEU A 11 17.71 -33.16 3.07
N ASN A 12 18.84 -33.71 3.55
CA ASN A 12 20.07 -32.95 3.81
C ASN A 12 20.96 -32.82 2.57
N ASN A 13 20.87 -33.75 1.62
CA ASN A 13 21.60 -33.73 0.36
C ASN A 13 20.66 -33.85 -0.85
N VAL A 14 20.04 -32.73 -1.22
CA VAL A 14 19.04 -32.65 -2.29
C VAL A 14 19.58 -33.15 -3.65
N GLY A 15 20.90 -33.11 -3.87
CA GLY A 15 21.54 -33.63 -5.10
C GLY A 15 21.32 -35.13 -5.31
N GLU A 16 21.07 -35.90 -4.25
CA GLU A 16 20.84 -37.35 -4.32
C GLU A 16 19.37 -37.73 -4.45
N ALA A 17 18.45 -36.75 -4.50
CA ALA A 17 17.01 -37.00 -4.56
C ALA A 17 16.59 -37.94 -5.70
N SER A 18 17.28 -37.91 -6.84
CA SER A 18 17.05 -38.82 -7.98
C SER A 18 17.35 -40.28 -7.66
N HIS A 19 18.49 -40.52 -6.99
CA HIS A 19 18.88 -41.86 -6.58
C HIS A 19 17.92 -42.40 -5.51
N ILE A 20 17.62 -41.57 -4.50
CA ILE A 20 16.74 -41.95 -3.39
C ILE A 20 15.33 -42.27 -3.89
N ASP A 21 14.76 -41.46 -4.77
CA ASP A 21 13.43 -41.70 -5.37
C ASP A 21 13.37 -43.05 -6.10
N LYS A 22 14.41 -43.42 -6.87
CA LYS A 22 14.47 -44.73 -7.54
C LYS A 22 14.57 -45.88 -6.53
N THR A 23 15.45 -45.74 -5.53
CA THR A 23 15.63 -46.76 -4.49
C THR A 23 14.33 -46.98 -3.72
N VAL A 24 13.62 -45.91 -3.38
CA VAL A 24 12.35 -45.99 -2.64
C VAL A 24 11.23 -46.56 -3.50
N ARG A 25 11.17 -46.25 -4.81
CA ARG A 25 10.21 -46.90 -5.74
C ARG A 25 10.38 -48.42 -5.76
N ASN A 26 11.61 -48.91 -5.92
CA ASN A 26 11.88 -50.35 -5.90
C ASN A 26 11.52 -50.99 -4.55
N PHE A 27 11.76 -50.27 -3.45
CA PHE A 27 11.37 -50.74 -2.12
C PHE A 27 9.84 -50.83 -1.96
N ALA A 28 9.12 -49.83 -2.47
CA ALA A 28 7.66 -49.72 -2.37
C ALA A 28 6.91 -50.79 -3.18
N GLU A 29 7.53 -51.39 -4.20
CA GLU A 29 6.93 -52.50 -4.98
C GLU A 29 6.66 -53.75 -4.13
N THR A 30 7.45 -53.95 -3.06
CA THR A 30 7.37 -55.14 -2.22
C THR A 30 7.02 -54.83 -0.77
N ASN A 31 7.00 -53.55 -0.37
CA ASN A 31 6.77 -53.14 1.01
C ASN A 31 5.82 -51.94 1.05
N PRO A 32 4.75 -51.98 1.86
CA PRO A 32 3.88 -50.82 2.04
C PRO A 32 4.65 -49.68 2.74
N LEU A 33 4.47 -48.47 2.24
CA LEU A 33 5.01 -47.26 2.86
C LEU A 33 4.07 -46.76 3.96
N ASP A 34 4.64 -46.27 5.06
CA ASP A 34 3.88 -45.60 6.11
C ASP A 34 3.70 -44.11 5.81
N TYR A 35 2.80 -43.47 6.56
CA TYR A 35 2.52 -42.04 6.46
C TYR A 35 3.79 -41.16 6.58
N GLY A 36 4.73 -41.54 7.46
CA GLY A 36 5.96 -40.79 7.67
C GLY A 36 6.88 -40.83 6.44
N ALA A 37 6.98 -41.98 5.77
CA ALA A 37 7.75 -42.12 4.54
C ALA A 37 7.17 -41.26 3.42
N TYR A 38 5.84 -41.25 3.23
CA TYR A 38 5.20 -40.39 2.22
C TYR A 38 5.46 -38.90 2.43
N ILE A 39 5.37 -38.41 3.67
CA ILE A 39 5.66 -36.99 3.96
C ILE A 39 7.10 -36.66 3.56
N LEU A 40 8.07 -37.46 4.00
CA LEU A 40 9.49 -37.20 3.71
C LEU A 40 9.77 -37.26 2.20
N LEU A 41 9.13 -38.17 1.46
CA LEU A 41 9.23 -38.25 0.00
C LEU A 41 8.64 -37.03 -0.71
N ILE A 42 7.49 -36.55 -0.25
CA ILE A 42 6.83 -35.35 -0.77
C ILE A 42 7.70 -34.12 -0.46
N GLU A 43 8.23 -34.00 0.75
CA GLU A 43 9.16 -32.92 1.13
C GLU A 43 10.46 -32.96 0.32
N LEU A 44 11.04 -34.14 0.14
CA LEU A 44 12.26 -34.33 -0.66
C LEU A 44 12.02 -33.96 -2.12
N SER A 45 10.90 -34.41 -2.68
CA SER A 45 10.49 -34.07 -4.05
C SER A 45 10.21 -32.58 -4.19
N SER A 46 9.65 -31.94 -3.15
CA SER A 46 9.42 -30.50 -3.10
C SER A 46 10.72 -29.70 -3.09
N ARG A 47 11.68 -30.06 -2.24
CA ARG A 47 12.98 -29.36 -2.14
C ARG A 47 13.88 -29.56 -3.36
N SER A 48 13.70 -30.66 -4.09
CA SER A 48 14.41 -30.95 -5.33
C SER A 48 13.70 -30.46 -6.60
N ASP A 49 12.56 -29.76 -6.46
CA ASP A 49 11.71 -29.30 -7.58
C ASP A 49 11.29 -30.42 -8.55
N ARG A 50 11.22 -31.66 -8.06
CA ARG A 50 10.87 -32.84 -8.86
C ARG A 50 9.36 -33.04 -8.88
N ILE A 51 8.67 -32.20 -9.64
CA ILE A 51 7.19 -32.17 -9.72
C ILE A 51 6.57 -33.53 -10.05
N GLN A 52 7.16 -34.31 -10.95
CA GLN A 52 6.60 -35.64 -11.30
C GLN A 52 6.70 -36.63 -10.14
N SER A 53 7.81 -36.64 -9.41
CA SER A 53 7.95 -37.48 -8.20
C SER A 53 7.01 -36.99 -7.09
N LEU A 54 6.88 -35.67 -6.92
CA LEU A 54 5.99 -35.05 -5.95
C LEU A 54 4.53 -35.52 -6.14
N ILE A 55 4.02 -35.43 -7.36
CA ILE A 55 2.65 -35.83 -7.68
C ILE A 55 2.48 -37.34 -7.58
N HIS A 56 3.45 -38.12 -8.06
CA HIS A 56 3.42 -39.57 -7.95
C HIS A 56 3.28 -40.02 -6.49
N TRP A 57 4.10 -39.48 -5.57
CA TRP A 57 4.04 -39.87 -4.17
C TRP A 57 2.75 -39.42 -3.48
N LEU A 58 2.20 -38.26 -3.87
CA LEU A 58 0.88 -37.81 -3.40
C LEU A 58 -0.23 -38.76 -3.86
N GLU A 59 -0.24 -39.15 -5.14
CA GLU A 59 -1.23 -40.09 -5.68
C GLU A 59 -1.12 -41.45 -5.02
N CYS A 60 0.10 -41.99 -4.88
CA CYS A 60 0.31 -43.23 -4.13
C CYS A 60 -0.15 -43.14 -2.68
N MET A 61 0.05 -42.00 -1.99
CA MET A 61 -0.45 -41.81 -0.63
C MET A 61 -1.98 -41.92 -0.58
N ILE A 62 -2.68 -41.28 -1.53
CA ILE A 62 -4.14 -41.32 -1.65
C ILE A 62 -4.64 -42.73 -2.01
N ASP A 63 -4.02 -43.38 -2.99
CA ASP A 63 -4.42 -44.71 -3.47
C ASP A 63 -4.24 -45.80 -2.41
N ASN A 64 -3.26 -45.64 -1.52
CA ASN A 64 -3.06 -46.52 -0.37
C ASN A 64 -3.96 -46.17 0.83
N GLY A 65 -4.92 -45.26 0.66
CA GLY A 65 -5.88 -44.89 1.72
C GLY A 65 -5.26 -44.08 2.86
N ILE A 66 -4.09 -43.48 2.65
CA ILE A 66 -3.43 -42.65 3.66
C ILE A 66 -3.93 -41.21 3.52
N ASN A 67 -4.53 -40.69 4.59
CA ASN A 67 -5.12 -39.36 4.60
C ASN A 67 -4.07 -38.26 4.42
N VAL A 68 -4.28 -37.43 3.39
CA VAL A 68 -3.51 -36.21 3.16
C VAL A 68 -3.92 -35.16 4.19
N ASN A 69 -2.94 -34.53 4.86
CA ASN A 69 -3.20 -33.48 5.83
C ASN A 69 -3.02 -32.07 5.22
N CYS A 70 -3.30 -31.03 6.01
CA CYS A 70 -3.15 -29.64 5.58
C CYS A 70 -1.71 -29.28 5.19
N THR A 71 -0.71 -29.75 5.94
CA THR A 71 0.72 -29.46 5.69
C THR A 71 1.19 -30.05 4.36
N THR A 72 0.80 -31.28 4.06
CA THR A 72 1.09 -31.96 2.79
C THR A 72 0.43 -31.20 1.64
N ALA A 73 -0.86 -30.88 1.76
CA ALA A 73 -1.58 -30.12 0.74
C ALA A 73 -0.93 -28.75 0.46
N ALA A 74 -0.58 -28.01 1.52
CA ALA A 74 0.12 -26.74 1.43
C ALA A 74 1.48 -26.87 0.73
N THR A 75 2.24 -27.92 1.04
CA THR A 75 3.54 -28.22 0.40
C THR A 75 3.40 -28.48 -1.10
N ILE A 76 2.37 -29.24 -1.50
CA ILE A 76 2.08 -29.54 -2.90
C ILE A 76 1.75 -28.25 -3.66
N ILE A 77 0.77 -27.49 -3.18
CA ILE A 77 0.35 -26.22 -3.78
C ILE A 77 1.55 -25.27 -3.90
N THR A 78 2.28 -25.07 -2.80
CA THR A 78 3.42 -24.17 -2.72
C THR A 78 4.52 -24.55 -3.70
N THR A 79 4.80 -25.85 -3.86
CA THR A 79 5.80 -26.34 -4.82
C THR A 79 5.36 -26.15 -6.26
N LEU A 80 4.08 -26.44 -6.57
CA LEU A 80 3.54 -26.25 -7.91
C LEU A 80 3.55 -24.77 -8.32
N CYS A 81 3.16 -23.86 -7.43
CA CYS A 81 3.22 -22.41 -7.66
C CYS A 81 4.65 -21.93 -7.91
N ARG A 82 5.62 -22.33 -7.07
CA ARG A 82 7.05 -21.97 -7.25
C ARG A 82 7.61 -22.43 -8.58
N ASN A 83 7.16 -23.58 -9.07
CA ASN A 83 7.57 -24.16 -10.35
C ASN A 83 6.70 -23.69 -11.54
N LYS A 84 5.88 -22.63 -11.36
CA LYS A 84 5.00 -22.05 -12.40
C LYS A 84 4.05 -23.07 -13.03
N ARG A 85 3.64 -24.10 -12.27
CA ARG A 85 2.65 -25.11 -12.69
C ARG A 85 1.26 -24.70 -12.20
N THR A 86 0.81 -23.50 -12.55
CA THR A 86 -0.42 -22.88 -12.05
C THR A 86 -1.65 -23.75 -12.28
N ASP A 87 -1.83 -24.32 -13.48
CA ASP A 87 -2.98 -25.19 -13.79
C ASP A 87 -3.05 -26.41 -12.87
N MET A 88 -1.90 -27.03 -12.59
CA MET A 88 -1.82 -28.17 -11.67
C MET A 88 -2.08 -27.74 -10.22
N ALA A 89 -1.58 -26.56 -9.83
CA ALA A 89 -1.80 -26.01 -8.50
C ALA A 89 -3.30 -25.78 -8.25
N ILE A 90 -4.01 -25.20 -9.22
CA ILE A 90 -5.46 -24.99 -9.18
C ILE A 90 -6.20 -26.33 -9.13
N TYR A 91 -5.83 -27.30 -9.99
CA TYR A 91 -6.44 -28.62 -9.99
C TYR A 91 -6.33 -29.32 -8.62
N TRP A 92 -5.12 -29.36 -8.04
CA TRP A 92 -4.90 -29.99 -6.75
C TRP A 92 -5.56 -29.23 -5.61
N PHE A 93 -5.58 -27.90 -5.67
CA PHE A 93 -6.34 -27.08 -4.72
C PHE A 93 -7.81 -27.51 -4.67
N TRP A 94 -8.48 -27.60 -5.82
CA TRP A 94 -9.88 -28.04 -5.88
C TRP A 94 -10.07 -29.47 -5.41
N LYS A 95 -9.16 -30.37 -5.78
CA LYS A 95 -9.18 -31.76 -5.32
C LYS A 95 -9.08 -31.85 -3.79
N PHE A 96 -8.22 -31.04 -3.16
CA PHE A 96 -8.11 -30.98 -1.71
C PHE A 96 -9.36 -30.43 -1.03
N ILE A 97 -10.00 -29.41 -1.62
CA ILE A 97 -11.30 -28.92 -1.13
C ILE A 97 -12.37 -30.01 -1.21
N MET A 98 -12.44 -30.77 -2.31
CA MET A 98 -13.37 -31.90 -2.45
C MET A 98 -13.10 -33.04 -1.46
N MET A 99 -11.83 -33.21 -1.04
CA MET A 99 -11.42 -34.14 0.00
C MET A 99 -11.64 -33.59 1.43
N ASN A 100 -12.25 -32.41 1.57
CA ASN A 100 -12.47 -31.72 2.84
C ASN A 100 -11.16 -31.41 3.60
N ILE A 101 -10.06 -31.17 2.88
CA ILE A 101 -8.77 -30.78 3.46
C ILE A 101 -8.72 -29.27 3.58
N ARG A 102 -8.47 -28.78 4.80
CA ARG A 102 -8.31 -27.34 5.05
C ARG A 102 -6.95 -26.86 4.56
N ILE A 103 -6.97 -26.01 3.54
CA ILE A 103 -5.77 -25.30 3.05
C ILE A 103 -5.47 -24.12 3.97
N ASP A 104 -4.19 -23.91 4.27
CA ASP A 104 -3.72 -22.85 5.14
C ASP A 104 -3.53 -21.51 4.37
N ALA A 105 -3.44 -20.41 5.12
CA ALA A 105 -3.30 -19.08 4.52
C ALA A 105 -2.05 -18.96 3.61
N PRO A 106 -0.85 -19.47 3.97
CA PRO A 106 0.32 -19.38 3.11
C PRO A 106 0.15 -20.04 1.73
N ALA A 107 -0.50 -21.20 1.65
CA ALA A 107 -0.76 -21.85 0.36
C ALA A 107 -1.77 -21.07 -0.49
N PHE A 108 -2.81 -20.49 0.14
CA PHE A 108 -3.74 -19.58 -0.53
C PHE A 108 -3.03 -18.33 -1.07
N ASP A 109 -2.19 -17.69 -0.26
CA ASP A 109 -1.42 -16.51 -0.66
C ASP A 109 -0.56 -16.81 -1.90
N MET A 110 0.13 -17.96 -1.91
CA MET A 110 0.95 -18.38 -3.04
C MET A 110 0.15 -18.65 -4.31
N LEU A 111 -1.03 -19.28 -4.18
CA LEU A 111 -1.95 -19.47 -5.30
C LEU A 111 -2.45 -18.13 -5.86
N TRP A 112 -2.81 -17.20 -4.97
CA TRP A 112 -3.31 -15.88 -5.36
C TRP A 112 -2.31 -15.09 -6.19
N GLU A 113 -1.02 -15.19 -5.87
CA GLU A 113 0.05 -14.48 -6.59
C GLU A 113 0.27 -15.03 -8.01
N VAL A 114 0.17 -16.34 -8.21
CA VAL A 114 0.46 -16.99 -9.50
C VAL A 114 -0.72 -17.04 -10.47
N ILE A 115 -1.92 -16.72 -9.99
CA ILE A 115 -3.12 -16.70 -10.83
C ILE A 115 -3.22 -15.35 -11.55
N ASP A 116 -3.52 -15.44 -12.84
CA ASP A 116 -3.74 -14.30 -13.74
C ASP A 116 -5.20 -14.18 -14.19
N ASP A 117 -6.10 -15.01 -13.64
CA ASP A 117 -7.52 -15.03 -13.96
C ASP A 117 -8.37 -14.44 -12.84
N LEU A 118 -9.18 -13.43 -13.18
CA LEU A 118 -9.97 -12.70 -12.19
C LEU A 118 -11.13 -13.53 -11.61
N HIS A 119 -11.65 -14.50 -12.37
CA HIS A 119 -12.72 -15.36 -11.88
C HIS A 119 -12.23 -16.25 -10.73
N HIS A 120 -11.01 -16.80 -10.85
CA HIS A 120 -10.37 -17.54 -9.76
C HIS A 120 -10.10 -16.65 -8.53
N HIS A 121 -9.71 -15.38 -8.71
CA HIS A 121 -9.53 -14.44 -7.58
C HIS A 121 -10.84 -14.22 -6.80
N LEU A 122 -11.95 -14.03 -7.51
CA LEU A 122 -13.28 -13.92 -6.92
C LEU A 122 -13.67 -15.16 -6.12
N LEU A 123 -13.44 -16.33 -6.70
CA LEU A 123 -13.77 -17.60 -6.09
C LEU A 123 -12.92 -17.84 -4.84
N PHE A 124 -11.62 -17.57 -4.91
CA PHE A 124 -10.72 -17.71 -3.78
C PHE A 124 -11.03 -16.71 -2.67
N TYR A 125 -11.40 -15.47 -3.00
CA TYR A 125 -11.90 -14.51 -2.03
C TYR A 125 -13.07 -15.08 -1.22
N ASN A 126 -14.09 -15.59 -1.91
CA ASN A 126 -15.28 -16.15 -1.27
C ASN A 126 -14.93 -17.35 -0.37
N ILE A 127 -14.02 -18.23 -0.81
CA ILE A 127 -13.54 -19.36 -0.02
C ILE A 127 -12.81 -18.87 1.22
N MET A 128 -11.89 -17.91 1.09
CA MET A 128 -11.14 -17.36 2.22
C MET A 128 -12.08 -16.74 3.25
N MET A 129 -13.04 -15.92 2.81
CA MET A 129 -14.04 -15.31 3.70
C MET A 129 -14.90 -16.35 4.41
N SER A 130 -15.35 -17.39 3.68
CA SER A 130 -16.16 -18.48 4.26
C SER A 130 -15.39 -19.33 5.27
N ASN A 131 -14.06 -19.41 5.14
CA ASN A 131 -13.18 -20.13 6.05
C ASN A 131 -12.55 -19.23 7.13
N HIS A 132 -12.99 -17.97 7.23
CA HIS A 132 -12.45 -16.96 8.14
C HIS A 132 -10.92 -16.78 8.01
N LEU A 133 -10.39 -16.93 6.80
CA LEU A 133 -9.00 -16.66 6.49
C LEU A 133 -8.82 -15.16 6.22
N PRO A 134 -7.71 -14.55 6.69
CA PRO A 134 -7.48 -13.12 6.50
C PRO A 134 -7.21 -12.81 5.02
N VAL A 135 -7.97 -11.88 4.45
CA VAL A 135 -7.68 -11.31 3.13
C VAL A 135 -6.76 -10.11 3.31
N LEU A 136 -5.52 -10.22 2.85
CA LEU A 136 -4.49 -9.21 3.02
C LEU A 136 -4.55 -8.13 1.94
N SER A 137 -3.93 -6.98 2.21
CA SER A 137 -3.87 -5.84 1.28
C SER A 137 -3.34 -6.23 -0.11
N LYS A 138 -2.29 -7.07 -0.17
CA LYS A 138 -1.73 -7.62 -1.40
C LYS A 138 -2.76 -8.37 -2.27
N HIS A 139 -3.74 -9.04 -1.67
CA HIS A 139 -4.77 -9.77 -2.40
C HIS A 139 -5.69 -8.82 -3.17
N TYR A 140 -6.08 -7.71 -2.54
CA TYR A 140 -6.85 -6.65 -3.18
C TYR A 140 -6.04 -5.99 -4.29
N HIS A 141 -4.77 -5.63 -4.04
CA HIS A 141 -3.91 -4.99 -5.02
C HIS A 141 -3.79 -5.82 -6.30
N ARG A 142 -3.47 -7.11 -6.15
CA ARG A 142 -3.35 -8.02 -7.29
C ARG A 142 -4.65 -8.12 -8.07
N SER A 143 -5.79 -8.23 -7.38
CA SER A 143 -7.11 -8.38 -8.02
C SER A 143 -7.56 -7.10 -8.73
N ILE A 144 -7.27 -5.93 -8.15
CA ILE A 144 -7.47 -4.62 -8.79
C ILE A 144 -6.60 -4.52 -10.04
N SER A 145 -5.32 -4.93 -9.96
CA SER A 145 -4.41 -4.95 -11.11
C SER A 145 -4.93 -5.79 -12.27
N LEU A 146 -5.36 -7.02 -11.99
CA LEU A 146 -5.95 -7.90 -12.99
C LEU A 146 -7.25 -7.32 -13.56
N SER A 147 -8.09 -6.73 -12.72
CA SER A 147 -9.33 -6.07 -13.14
C SER A 147 -9.05 -4.92 -14.12
N ILE A 148 -8.03 -4.10 -13.85
CA ILE A 148 -7.64 -2.98 -14.73
C ILE A 148 -7.07 -3.51 -16.05
N LYS A 149 -6.17 -4.50 -16.00
CA LYS A 149 -5.61 -5.16 -17.20
C LYS A 149 -6.71 -5.74 -18.08
N GLY A 150 -7.72 -6.37 -17.46
CA GLY A 150 -8.89 -6.93 -18.13
C GLY A 150 -9.97 -5.91 -18.55
N ASN A 151 -9.75 -4.60 -18.31
CA ASN A 151 -10.74 -3.55 -18.56
C ASN A 151 -12.08 -3.73 -17.80
N GLN A 152 -12.05 -4.35 -16.62
CA GLN A 152 -13.23 -4.68 -15.83
C GLN A 152 -13.41 -3.68 -14.69
N MET A 153 -13.81 -2.45 -15.01
CA MET A 153 -13.88 -1.35 -14.02
C MET A 153 -14.88 -1.60 -12.88
N LEU A 154 -15.97 -2.32 -13.15
CA LEU A 154 -16.91 -2.73 -12.10
C LEU A 154 -16.23 -3.59 -11.02
N MET A 155 -15.31 -4.46 -11.44
CA MET A 155 -14.54 -5.32 -10.54
C MET A 155 -13.55 -4.51 -9.70
N VAL A 156 -12.93 -3.48 -10.29
CA VAL A 156 -12.07 -2.53 -9.54
C VAL A 156 -12.86 -1.89 -8.40
N HIS A 157 -14.05 -1.36 -8.69
CA HIS A 157 -14.91 -0.75 -7.67
C HIS A 157 -15.33 -1.75 -6.59
N MET A 158 -15.70 -2.97 -6.98
CA MET A 158 -16.05 -4.04 -6.05
C MET A 158 -14.89 -4.36 -5.10
N TRP A 159 -13.67 -4.57 -5.62
CA TRP A 159 -12.51 -4.90 -4.79
C TRP A 159 -12.16 -3.78 -3.80
N LEU A 160 -12.26 -2.53 -4.22
CA LEU A 160 -12.00 -1.39 -3.35
C LEU A 160 -13.07 -1.20 -2.28
N THR A 161 -14.33 -1.47 -2.63
CA THR A 161 -15.42 -1.47 -1.64
C THR A 161 -15.20 -2.59 -0.61
N GLN A 162 -14.78 -3.78 -1.04
CA GLN A 162 -14.45 -4.87 -0.12
C GLN A 162 -13.23 -4.56 0.74
N MET A 163 -12.22 -3.89 0.19
CA MET A 163 -11.03 -3.48 0.92
C MET A 163 -11.37 -2.48 2.03
N ASP A 164 -12.23 -1.50 1.74
CA ASP A 164 -12.75 -0.52 2.70
C ASP A 164 -13.60 -1.18 3.79
N TRP A 165 -14.52 -2.09 3.40
CA TRP A 165 -15.35 -2.84 4.33
C TRP A 165 -14.52 -3.67 5.32
N ASN A 166 -13.44 -4.29 4.83
CA ASN A 166 -12.52 -5.07 5.65
C ASN A 166 -11.45 -4.22 6.36
N GLN A 167 -11.56 -2.88 6.31
CA GLN A 167 -10.64 -1.91 6.93
C GLN A 167 -9.16 -2.20 6.60
N THR A 168 -8.91 -2.74 5.40
CA THR A 168 -7.57 -3.12 4.98
C THR A 168 -6.85 -1.89 4.44
N ARG A 169 -5.70 -1.55 5.02
CA ARG A 169 -4.94 -0.35 4.61
C ARG A 169 -4.38 -0.51 3.20
N CYS A 170 -4.49 0.56 2.43
CA CYS A 170 -3.87 0.68 1.11
C CYS A 170 -2.37 0.93 1.31
N THR A 171 -1.51 0.03 0.79
CA THR A 171 -0.07 0.28 0.72
C THR A 171 0.30 0.74 -0.70
N GLY A 172 1.41 1.47 -0.85
CA GLY A 172 1.74 2.31 -2.03
C GLY A 172 1.56 1.72 -3.44
N ASP A 173 1.55 0.40 -3.61
CA ASP A 173 1.34 -0.25 -4.92
C ASP A 173 0.00 0.11 -5.60
N ILE A 174 -1.03 0.59 -4.88
CA ILE A 174 -2.31 0.95 -5.51
C ILE A 174 -2.18 2.15 -6.44
N LEU A 175 -1.20 3.04 -6.28
CA LEU A 175 -1.11 4.23 -7.14
C LEU A 175 -0.65 3.93 -8.56
N THR A 176 0.24 2.94 -8.73
CA THR A 176 0.56 2.42 -10.07
C THR A 176 -0.66 1.76 -10.72
N LEU A 177 -1.55 1.17 -9.91
CA LEU A 177 -2.84 0.63 -10.39
C LEU A 177 -3.82 1.76 -10.74
N LEU A 178 -3.90 2.81 -9.94
CA LEU A 178 -4.73 3.98 -10.25
C LEU A 178 -4.28 4.71 -11.50
N ASP A 179 -2.97 4.82 -11.73
CA ASP A 179 -2.44 5.43 -12.96
C ASP A 179 -2.82 4.62 -14.21
N ALA A 180 -2.90 3.29 -14.09
CA ALA A 180 -3.47 2.44 -15.14
C ALA A 180 -4.99 2.62 -15.31
N ALA A 181 -5.72 2.85 -14.22
CA ALA A 181 -7.17 3.06 -14.20
C ALA A 181 -7.60 4.44 -14.78
N LYS A 182 -6.80 5.50 -14.56
CA LYS A 182 -7.07 6.88 -14.98
C LYS A 182 -7.14 7.09 -16.49
N SER A 183 -6.48 6.26 -17.30
CA SER A 183 -6.60 6.34 -18.77
C SER A 183 -8.04 6.15 -19.27
N LYS A 184 -8.95 5.65 -18.41
CA LYS A 184 -10.33 5.28 -18.77
C LYS A 184 -11.43 5.90 -17.92
N LEU A 185 -11.11 6.60 -16.84
CA LEU A 185 -12.09 7.11 -15.87
C LEU A 185 -11.99 8.65 -15.73
N TYR A 186 -12.62 9.39 -16.64
CA TYR A 186 -12.55 10.86 -16.63
C TYR A 186 -13.78 11.59 -16.05
N SER A 187 -14.83 10.90 -15.59
CA SER A 187 -16.05 11.60 -15.11
C SER A 187 -16.68 11.09 -13.80
N GLU A 188 -16.64 9.80 -13.48
CA GLU A 188 -17.33 9.24 -12.28
C GLU A 188 -16.40 9.06 -11.05
N ASP A 189 -15.15 9.48 -11.18
CA ASP A 189 -14.03 8.96 -10.41
C ASP A 189 -13.71 9.69 -9.10
N ARG A 190 -14.45 10.75 -8.80
CA ARG A 190 -14.17 11.57 -7.60
C ARG A 190 -14.42 10.79 -6.31
N ILE A 191 -15.59 10.14 -6.22
CA ILE A 191 -15.98 9.37 -5.02
C ILE A 191 -15.03 8.17 -4.85
N PHE A 192 -14.67 7.54 -5.96
CA PHE A 192 -13.74 6.42 -6.02
C PHE A 192 -12.37 6.79 -5.45
N PHE A 193 -11.81 7.88 -5.96
CA PHE A 193 -10.53 8.40 -5.51
C PHE A 193 -10.57 8.86 -4.05
N GLU A 194 -11.63 9.58 -3.64
CA GLU A 194 -11.81 10.01 -2.25
C GLU A 194 -11.88 8.82 -1.28
N ARG A 195 -12.58 7.72 -1.63
CA ARG A 195 -12.67 6.52 -0.79
C ARG A 195 -11.33 5.83 -0.61
N LEU A 196 -10.59 5.63 -1.70
CA LEU A 196 -9.27 5.00 -1.64
C LEU A 196 -8.34 5.77 -0.70
N MET A 197 -8.35 7.09 -0.84
CA MET A 197 -7.40 7.95 -0.17
C MET A 197 -7.72 8.16 1.32
N ARG A 198 -8.89 7.74 1.82
CA ARG A 198 -9.18 7.72 3.27
C ARG A 198 -8.30 6.75 4.04
N ASN A 199 -7.91 5.63 3.41
CA ASN A 199 -7.16 4.54 4.04
C ASN A 199 -5.70 4.46 3.56
N ALA A 200 -5.24 5.51 2.86
CA ALA A 200 -3.90 5.61 2.31
C ALA A 200 -2.87 6.02 3.40
N ASP A 201 -1.63 5.56 3.24
CA ASP A 201 -0.51 6.04 4.06
C ASP A 201 0.10 7.34 3.49
N ALA A 202 1.04 7.93 4.23
CA ALA A 202 1.71 9.17 3.83
C ALA A 202 2.43 9.04 2.48
N THR A 203 3.09 7.91 2.24
CA THR A 203 3.80 7.64 0.98
C THR A 203 2.83 7.67 -0.21
N THR A 204 1.67 7.03 -0.04
CA THR A 204 0.60 6.99 -1.03
C THR A 204 0.05 8.41 -1.26
N HIS A 205 -0.20 9.20 -0.21
CA HIS A 205 -0.58 10.60 -0.39
C HIS A 205 0.46 11.42 -1.18
N ARG A 206 1.75 11.22 -0.90
CA ARG A 206 2.85 11.95 -1.56
C ARG A 206 2.93 11.61 -3.05
N GLU A 207 2.88 10.33 -3.39
CA GLU A 207 2.92 9.86 -4.78
C GLU A 207 1.70 10.36 -5.56
N ALA A 208 0.51 10.32 -4.96
CA ALA A 208 -0.69 10.82 -5.61
C ALA A 208 -0.65 12.33 -5.87
N LEU A 209 -0.08 13.10 -4.94
CA LEU A 209 0.17 14.52 -5.15
C LEU A 209 1.23 14.77 -6.21
N SER A 210 2.35 14.04 -6.17
CA SER A 210 3.39 14.10 -7.21
C SER A 210 2.80 13.93 -8.60
N HIS A 211 1.90 12.96 -8.74
CA HIS A 211 1.20 12.70 -9.97
C HIS A 211 0.27 13.86 -10.38
N LEU A 212 -0.58 14.38 -9.47
CA LEU A 212 -1.45 15.53 -9.78
C LEU A 212 -0.64 16.77 -10.20
N MET A 213 0.52 16.98 -9.57
CA MET A 213 1.45 18.04 -9.92
C MET A 213 2.04 17.84 -11.32
N ASN A 214 2.48 16.61 -11.66
CA ASN A 214 3.00 16.29 -13.00
C ASN A 214 1.97 16.51 -14.12
N HIS A 215 0.68 16.28 -13.82
CA HIS A 215 -0.42 16.54 -14.74
C HIS A 215 -0.96 17.97 -14.71
N LYS A 216 -0.35 18.85 -13.90
CA LYS A 216 -0.76 20.26 -13.73
C LYS A 216 -2.19 20.45 -13.20
N ASP A 217 -2.74 19.45 -12.51
CA ASP A 217 -4.03 19.56 -11.81
C ASP A 217 -3.85 20.08 -10.37
N ILE A 218 -3.22 21.25 -10.29
CA ILE A 218 -2.82 21.90 -9.05
C ILE A 218 -4.03 22.26 -8.17
N PRO A 219 -5.14 22.80 -8.71
CA PRO A 219 -6.37 23.04 -7.93
C PRO A 219 -6.85 21.81 -7.17
N ARG A 220 -6.82 20.64 -7.81
CA ARG A 220 -7.26 19.38 -7.22
C ARG A 220 -6.29 18.89 -6.15
N ALA A 221 -4.98 19.00 -6.41
CA ALA A 221 -3.95 18.69 -5.42
C ALA A 221 -4.13 19.50 -4.13
N ILE A 222 -4.41 20.80 -4.26
CA ILE A 222 -4.56 21.71 -3.13
C ILE A 222 -5.86 21.47 -2.36
N ARG A 223 -6.98 21.29 -3.07
CA ARG A 223 -8.25 20.91 -2.43
C ARG A 223 -8.09 19.63 -1.63
N TRP A 224 -7.38 18.66 -2.20
CA TRP A 224 -7.15 17.40 -1.52
C TRP A 224 -6.33 17.57 -0.24
N ILE A 225 -5.24 18.33 -0.23
CA ILE A 225 -4.50 18.60 1.01
C ILE A 225 -5.42 19.08 2.13
N ALA A 226 -6.44 19.90 1.81
CA ALA A 226 -7.40 20.37 2.81
C ALA A 226 -8.29 19.25 3.39
N ASP A 227 -8.56 18.20 2.61
CA ASP A 227 -9.37 17.05 3.01
C ASP A 227 -8.55 15.95 3.72
N LEU A 228 -7.22 16.06 3.77
CA LEU A 228 -6.37 15.09 4.45
C LEU A 228 -6.49 15.16 5.98
N PRO A 229 -6.31 14.04 6.70
CA PRO A 229 -6.10 14.05 8.14
C PRO A 229 -4.97 15.02 8.54
N PRO A 230 -5.11 15.78 9.65
CA PRO A 230 -4.15 16.81 10.06
C PRO A 230 -2.69 16.33 10.11
N GLN A 231 -2.45 15.07 10.49
CA GLN A 231 -1.11 14.48 10.56
C GLN A 231 -0.37 14.41 9.20
N TYR A 232 -1.09 14.46 8.08
CA TYR A 232 -0.50 14.41 6.73
C TYR A 232 -0.49 15.79 6.06
N GLN A 233 -1.31 16.74 6.52
CA GLN A 233 -1.47 18.04 5.86
C GLN A 233 -0.16 18.81 5.76
N GLU A 234 0.64 18.86 6.84
CA GLU A 234 1.89 19.63 6.87
C GLU A 234 2.95 19.04 5.92
N GLU A 235 3.15 17.72 5.95
CA GLU A 235 4.09 17.05 5.05
C GLU A 235 3.72 17.26 3.58
N MET A 236 2.43 17.15 3.26
CA MET A 236 1.93 17.33 1.90
C MET A 236 1.97 18.79 1.44
N GLN A 237 1.77 19.76 2.34
CA GLN A 237 1.93 21.18 2.05
C GLN A 237 3.38 21.49 1.66
N ILE A 238 4.35 21.00 2.44
CA ILE A 238 5.77 21.14 2.14
C ILE A 238 6.11 20.52 0.78
N PHE A 239 5.56 19.33 0.50
CA PHE A 239 5.75 18.67 -0.78
C PHE A 239 5.27 19.52 -1.96
N ILE A 240 4.05 20.08 -1.91
CA ILE A 240 3.55 20.94 -3.00
C ILE A 240 4.39 22.23 -3.11
N THR A 241 4.69 22.89 -1.99
CA THR A 241 5.50 24.13 -2.00
C THR A 241 6.85 23.93 -2.69
N ASN A 242 7.50 22.78 -2.45
CA ASN A 242 8.78 22.46 -3.06
C ASN A 242 8.69 22.13 -4.56
N ASN A 243 7.56 21.59 -5.02
CA ASN A 243 7.37 21.16 -6.41
C ASN A 243 6.68 22.20 -7.31
N LEU A 244 6.03 23.23 -6.75
CA LEU A 244 5.46 24.33 -7.54
C LEU A 244 6.57 25.14 -8.23
N SER A 245 6.43 25.43 -9.51
CA SER A 245 7.24 26.44 -10.19
C SER A 245 6.70 27.85 -9.94
N SER A 246 7.55 28.90 -10.05
CA SER A 246 7.09 30.29 -9.92
C SER A 246 5.97 30.63 -10.89
N ARG A 247 6.02 30.09 -12.11
CA ARG A 247 4.96 30.26 -13.12
C ARG A 247 3.63 29.65 -12.68
N GLU A 248 3.65 28.48 -12.04
CA GLU A 248 2.46 27.83 -11.53
C GLU A 248 1.91 28.56 -10.31
N THR A 249 2.78 29.11 -9.45
CA THR A 249 2.38 30.00 -8.36
C THR A 249 1.64 31.23 -8.89
N GLU A 250 2.18 31.90 -9.91
CA GLU A 250 1.48 33.03 -10.55
C GLU A 250 0.18 32.61 -11.21
N SER A 251 0.15 31.44 -11.85
CA SER A 251 -1.08 30.91 -12.46
C SER A 251 -2.16 30.64 -11.41
N LEU A 252 -1.80 30.12 -10.24
CA LEU A 252 -2.72 29.93 -9.11
C LEU A 252 -3.23 31.27 -8.60
N ILE A 253 -2.33 32.23 -8.37
CA ILE A 253 -2.71 33.57 -7.91
C ILE A 253 -3.66 34.22 -8.92
N ALA A 254 -3.38 34.11 -10.23
CA ALA A 254 -4.24 34.66 -11.28
C ALA A 254 -5.59 33.93 -11.39
N GLN A 255 -5.59 32.60 -11.29
CA GLN A 255 -6.81 31.78 -11.42
C GLN A 255 -7.77 31.97 -10.25
N PHE A 256 -7.22 32.04 -9.03
CA PHE A 256 -8.03 32.15 -7.82
C PHE A 256 -8.24 33.60 -7.39
N GLY A 257 -7.36 34.53 -7.78
CA GLY A 257 -7.46 35.96 -7.44
C GLY A 257 -7.70 36.17 -5.94
N ASP A 258 -8.70 36.98 -5.62
CA ASP A 258 -9.13 37.26 -4.25
C ASP A 258 -9.63 36.01 -3.49
N ARG A 259 -9.98 34.93 -4.21
CA ARG A 259 -10.44 33.67 -3.60
C ARG A 259 -9.30 32.85 -3.02
N VAL A 260 -8.05 33.16 -3.33
CA VAL A 260 -6.91 32.48 -2.68
C VAL A 260 -7.03 32.60 -1.16
N ASN A 261 -7.48 33.77 -0.70
CA ASN A 261 -7.66 34.10 0.71
C ASN A 261 -8.79 33.29 1.34
N VAL A 262 -9.73 32.73 0.57
CA VAL A 262 -10.86 31.95 1.09
C VAL A 262 -10.43 30.52 1.47
N TYR A 263 -9.31 30.03 0.92
CA TYR A 263 -8.81 28.67 1.15
C TYR A 263 -7.52 28.69 2.00
N PRO A 264 -7.57 28.46 3.32
CA PRO A 264 -6.43 28.62 4.20
C PRO A 264 -5.22 27.74 3.82
N SER A 265 -5.47 26.53 3.32
CA SER A 265 -4.42 25.60 2.84
C SER A 265 -3.72 26.12 1.58
N LEU A 266 -4.50 26.63 0.60
CA LEU A 266 -3.98 27.24 -0.63
C LEU A 266 -3.17 28.50 -0.30
N SER A 267 -3.73 29.38 0.53
CA SER A 267 -3.06 30.58 1.03
C SER A 267 -1.71 30.28 1.67
N THR A 268 -1.65 29.23 2.50
CA THR A 268 -0.40 28.82 3.16
C THR A 268 0.66 28.39 2.14
N VAL A 269 0.30 27.51 1.20
CA VAL A 269 1.24 27.00 0.18
C VAL A 269 1.79 28.14 -0.69
N VAL A 270 0.93 29.08 -1.12
CA VAL A 270 1.35 30.23 -1.92
C VAL A 270 2.25 31.18 -1.11
N LEU A 271 1.89 31.50 0.14
CA LEU A 271 2.71 32.34 1.00
C LEU A 271 4.09 31.71 1.27
N GLU A 272 4.15 30.41 1.55
CA GLU A 272 5.43 29.71 1.74
C GLU A 272 6.28 29.74 0.47
N LYS A 273 5.66 29.56 -0.70
CA LYS A 273 6.38 29.61 -1.97
C LYS A 273 6.95 31.00 -2.26
N LEU A 274 6.14 32.04 -2.12
CA LEU A 274 6.57 33.43 -2.29
C LEU A 274 7.69 33.79 -1.30
N PHE A 275 7.61 33.29 -0.06
CA PHE A 275 8.66 33.47 0.94
C PHE A 275 9.98 32.80 0.52
N VAL A 276 9.94 31.54 0.08
CA VAL A 276 11.12 30.81 -0.42
C VAL A 276 11.76 31.49 -1.62
N GLU A 277 10.95 32.11 -2.49
CA GLU A 277 11.41 32.89 -3.64
C GLU A 277 11.92 34.30 -3.26
N GLY A 278 11.88 34.68 -1.98
CA GLY A 278 12.34 35.99 -1.49
C GLY A 278 11.39 37.15 -1.81
N GLN A 279 10.15 36.89 -2.20
CA GLN A 279 9.16 37.90 -2.57
C GLN A 279 8.45 38.49 -1.33
N ILE A 280 9.23 39.00 -0.36
CA ILE A 280 8.76 39.34 0.99
C ILE A 280 7.61 40.35 1.00
N GLU A 281 7.66 41.40 0.17
CA GLU A 281 6.58 42.40 0.13
C GLU A 281 5.25 41.80 -0.36
N ARG A 282 5.29 40.89 -1.33
CA ARG A 282 4.06 40.21 -1.80
C ARG A 282 3.50 39.28 -0.73
N VAL A 283 4.36 38.60 0.04
CA VAL A 283 3.93 37.79 1.19
C VAL A 283 3.17 38.66 2.19
N LYS A 284 3.67 39.86 2.51
CA LYS A 284 3.00 40.80 3.41
C LYS A 284 1.65 41.26 2.87
N THR A 285 1.61 41.72 1.62
CA THR A 285 0.37 42.19 0.98
C THR A 285 -0.69 41.10 1.02
N MET A 286 -0.35 39.90 0.54
CA MET A 286 -1.26 38.77 0.51
C MET A 286 -1.71 38.34 1.91
N TYR A 287 -0.81 38.39 2.91
CA TYR A 287 -1.19 38.08 4.29
C TYR A 287 -2.17 39.10 4.87
N GLU A 288 -2.02 40.39 4.59
CA GLU A 288 -3.00 41.40 5.01
C GLU A 288 -4.36 41.16 4.35
N ASP A 289 -4.40 40.72 3.09
CA ASP A 289 -5.65 40.34 2.43
C ASP A 289 -6.31 39.11 3.09
N ILE A 290 -5.52 38.09 3.45
CA ILE A 290 -5.97 36.91 4.23
C ILE A 290 -6.51 37.32 5.61
N LYS A 291 -5.85 38.29 6.24
CA LYS A 291 -6.24 38.84 7.54
C LYS A 291 -7.54 39.64 7.46
N LEU A 292 -7.70 40.46 6.43
CA LEU A 292 -8.94 41.20 6.13
C LEU A 292 -10.10 40.25 5.81
N ALA A 293 -9.84 39.17 5.08
CA ALA A 293 -10.82 38.12 4.81
C ALA A 293 -11.19 37.29 6.06
N GLY A 294 -10.42 37.40 7.15
CA GLY A 294 -10.65 36.69 8.40
C GLY A 294 -10.24 35.21 8.37
N THR A 295 -9.58 34.75 7.31
CA THR A 295 -9.28 33.33 7.02
C THR A 295 -7.89 32.89 7.44
N GLN A 296 -7.10 33.79 8.02
CA GLN A 296 -5.80 33.52 8.63
C GLN A 296 -5.84 32.34 9.63
N ASN A 297 -4.96 31.37 9.39
CA ASN A 297 -4.74 30.18 10.23
C ASN A 297 -3.31 30.18 10.83
N ILE A 298 -3.00 29.18 11.67
CA ILE A 298 -1.68 29.06 12.32
C ILE A 298 -0.55 29.00 11.29
N ASN A 299 -0.75 28.30 10.17
CA ASN A 299 0.31 28.12 9.18
C ASN A 299 0.62 29.42 8.43
N THR A 300 -0.40 30.19 8.02
CA THR A 300 -0.21 31.53 7.43
C THR A 300 0.51 32.48 8.41
N MET A 301 0.15 32.44 9.70
CA MET A 301 0.87 33.18 10.75
C MET A 301 2.32 32.73 10.89
N ARG A 302 2.59 31.42 10.79
CA ARG A 302 3.94 30.85 10.83
C ARG A 302 4.81 31.38 9.69
N VAL A 303 4.28 31.51 8.48
CA VAL A 303 5.02 32.14 7.35
C VAL A 303 5.35 33.59 7.67
N MET A 304 4.39 34.34 8.21
CA MET A 304 4.65 35.73 8.60
C MET A 304 5.64 35.89 9.75
N MET A 305 5.72 34.90 10.65
CA MET A 305 6.77 34.87 11.67
C MET A 305 8.15 34.67 11.03
N LYS A 306 8.28 33.80 10.00
CA LYS A 306 9.53 33.64 9.24
C LYS A 306 9.93 34.97 8.55
N VAL A 307 8.96 35.68 7.96
CA VAL A 307 9.18 37.03 7.37
C VAL A 307 9.68 38.02 8.43
N ALA A 308 8.98 38.12 9.56
CA ALA A 308 9.33 39.08 10.60
C ALA A 308 10.69 38.76 11.25
N ASP A 309 11.08 37.49 11.33
CA ASP A 309 12.40 37.06 11.78
C ASP A 309 13.49 37.47 10.78
N GLN A 310 13.29 37.22 9.47
CA GLN A 310 14.20 37.63 8.41
C GLN A 310 14.44 39.15 8.40
N GLU A 311 13.40 39.94 8.70
CA GLU A 311 13.48 41.41 8.79
C GLU A 311 13.96 41.93 10.15
N LYS A 312 14.17 41.04 11.13
CA LYS A 312 14.45 41.39 12.54
C LYS A 312 13.38 42.30 13.15
N ASN A 313 12.13 42.20 12.70
CA ASN A 313 11.01 43.00 13.18
C ASN A 313 10.32 42.37 14.40
N VAL A 314 10.93 42.57 15.57
CA VAL A 314 10.49 42.00 16.85
C VAL A 314 9.06 42.42 17.24
N LYS A 315 8.64 43.64 16.90
CA LYS A 315 7.29 44.14 17.22
C LYS A 315 6.22 43.34 16.48
N SER A 316 6.41 43.12 15.18
CA SER A 316 5.50 42.31 14.36
C SER A 316 5.44 40.86 14.83
N MET A 317 6.59 40.25 15.17
CA MET A 317 6.62 38.90 15.74
C MET A 317 5.78 38.78 17.02
N ARG A 318 5.92 39.73 17.96
CA ARG A 318 5.14 39.73 19.21
C ARG A 318 3.64 39.89 18.97
N GLN A 319 3.23 40.70 18.01
CA GLN A 319 1.82 40.89 17.65
C GLN A 319 1.21 39.63 17.03
N LEU A 320 1.91 39.01 16.07
CA LEU A 320 1.49 37.75 15.46
C LEU A 320 1.36 36.64 16.51
N PHE A 321 2.29 36.56 17.45
CA PHE A 321 2.26 35.58 18.54
C PHE A 321 1.03 35.76 19.45
N LYS A 322 0.74 37.00 19.88
CA LYS A 322 -0.47 37.29 20.67
C LYS A 322 -1.74 36.90 19.91
N SER A 323 -1.78 37.16 18.60
CA SER A 323 -2.91 36.79 17.76
C SER A 323 -3.05 35.27 17.61
N ALA A 324 -1.95 34.53 17.51
CA ALA A 324 -1.95 33.07 17.40
C ALA A 324 -2.42 32.42 18.70
N GLY A 325 -1.87 32.84 19.85
CA GLY A 325 -2.21 32.30 21.17
C GLY A 325 -3.67 32.49 21.56
N ASN A 326 -4.31 33.57 21.11
CA ASN A 326 -5.74 33.80 21.34
C ASN A 326 -6.63 32.87 20.49
N LYS A 327 -6.15 32.41 19.32
CA LYS A 327 -6.92 31.52 18.43
C LYS A 327 -6.76 30.04 18.79
N THR A 328 -5.65 29.65 19.39
CA THR A 328 -5.39 28.27 19.79
C THR A 328 -5.49 28.11 21.30
N LYS A 329 -6.57 27.50 21.81
CA LYS A 329 -6.61 26.96 23.18
C LYS A 329 -5.61 25.81 23.42
N LEU A 330 -4.84 25.41 22.40
CA LEU A 330 -3.80 24.40 22.48
C LEU A 330 -2.51 25.01 23.02
N LYS A 331 -1.98 24.40 24.08
CA LYS A 331 -0.64 24.63 24.63
C LYS A 331 0.35 24.76 23.47
N SER A 332 1.02 25.91 23.41
CA SER A 332 2.10 26.28 22.50
C SER A 332 2.71 25.09 21.74
N ASP A 333 2.45 25.01 20.44
CA ASP A 333 3.18 24.17 19.51
C ASP A 333 4.67 24.19 19.85
N GLU A 334 5.26 23.01 20.00
CA GLU A 334 6.67 22.83 20.36
C GLU A 334 7.61 23.57 19.40
N VAL A 335 7.16 23.75 18.15
CA VAL A 335 7.78 24.53 17.08
C VAL A 335 7.78 26.03 17.39
N ILE A 336 6.64 26.60 17.81
CA ILE A 336 6.58 28.02 18.22
C ILE A 336 7.44 28.23 19.47
N GLY A 337 7.41 27.28 20.41
CA GLY A 337 8.30 27.26 21.57
C GLY A 337 9.79 27.14 21.20
N SER A 338 10.15 26.42 20.15
CA SER A 338 11.55 26.29 19.69
C SER A 338 12.04 27.56 19.00
N ILE A 339 11.20 28.20 18.18
CA ILE A 339 11.49 29.52 17.58
C ILE A 339 11.68 30.56 18.67
N LEU A 340 10.80 30.59 19.70
CA LEU A 340 10.93 31.48 20.84
C LEU A 340 12.19 31.23 21.67
N ARG A 341 12.58 29.97 21.88
CA ARG A 341 13.81 29.62 22.62
C ARG A 341 15.06 30.04 21.83
N LYS A 342 15.12 29.74 20.53
CA LYS A 342 16.21 30.21 19.66
C LYS A 342 16.28 31.73 19.62
N TRP A 343 15.14 32.41 19.56
CA TRP A 343 15.05 33.86 19.53
C TRP A 343 15.54 34.50 20.84
N LYS A 344 15.08 34.01 22.01
CA LYS A 344 15.55 34.49 23.31
C LYS A 344 17.07 34.35 23.46
N VAL A 345 17.63 33.20 23.06
CA VAL A 345 19.07 32.94 23.16
C VAL A 345 19.92 33.85 22.26
N THR A 346 19.34 34.40 21.18
CA THR A 346 20.10 35.21 20.20
C THR A 346 19.97 36.72 20.39
N HIS A 347 19.00 37.19 21.19
CA HIS A 347 18.63 38.61 21.26
C HIS A 347 18.40 39.15 22.69
N GLU A 348 18.46 38.30 23.71
CA GLU A 348 18.74 38.67 25.11
C GLU A 348 20.23 38.39 25.38
#